data_AF-A0A971X0P4-F1
#
_entry.id   AF-A0A971X0P4-F1
#
_cell.length_a   1.000
_cell.length_b   1.000
_cell.length_c   1.000
_cell.angle_alpha   90.00
_cell.angle_beta   90.00
_cell.angle_gamma   90.00
#
_symmetry.space_group_name_H-M   'P 1'
#
loop_
_entity.id
_entity.type
_entity.pdbx_description
1 polymer ?
#
loop_
_entity_poly.entity_id
_entity_poly.type
_entity_poly.pdbx_seq_one_letter_code
_entity_poly.pdbx_strand_id
1 'polypeptide(L)'
;LHKQEKEIINNKHETLQLELINQKKINKQLFEENISLGKKLENKNIDNKSNNSEEIFDQPEVTVTEKAVNQTMYTKKFFTMPNYDGSFNISNGDDNNDGKKNYVIIYEELSNQGELIYLPSDRDQRSINRFEAILKPVCDIINIANTDSATSIELLESGKVSLVIDKWVVDLDNKVKIKLN
;
A
#
# COMPACT_ATOMS: atom_id res chain seq x y z
N LEU A 1 -45.98 15.51 15.65
CA LEU A 1 -44.93 14.79 14.90
C LEU A 1 -43.52 15.35 15.16
N HIS A 2 -43.25 16.65 14.98
CA HIS A 2 -41.88 17.20 15.14
C HIS A 2 -41.18 17.05 16.50
N LYS A 3 -41.90 16.78 17.60
CA LYS A 3 -41.30 16.60 18.93
C LYS A 3 -40.70 15.21 19.12
N GLN A 4 -41.38 14.18 18.60
CA GLN A 4 -40.92 12.77 18.66
C GLN A 4 -39.69 12.52 17.79
N GLU A 5 -39.61 13.13 16.61
CA GLU A 5 -38.45 12.99 15.72
C GLU A 5 -37.17 13.59 16.33
N LYS A 6 -37.28 14.74 17.00
CA LYS A 6 -36.15 15.36 17.71
C LYS A 6 -35.66 14.51 18.88
N GLU A 7 -36.58 13.88 19.59
CA GLU A 7 -36.26 12.99 20.72
C GLU A 7 -35.56 11.71 20.24
N ILE A 8 -35.99 11.13 19.11
CA ILE A 8 -35.34 9.96 18.49
C ILE A 8 -33.92 10.30 18.02
N ILE A 9 -33.71 11.46 17.39
CA ILE A 9 -32.39 11.88 16.92
C ILE A 9 -31.45 12.12 18.11
N ASN A 10 -31.93 12.76 19.18
CA ASN A 10 -31.13 13.02 20.37
C ASN A 10 -30.70 11.72 21.06
N ASN A 11 -31.62 10.78 21.24
CA ASN A 11 -31.32 9.47 21.82
C ASN A 11 -30.32 8.69 20.96
N LYS A 12 -30.44 8.75 19.63
CA LYS A 12 -29.48 8.11 18.72
C LYS A 12 -28.09 8.73 18.82
N HIS A 13 -28.01 10.06 18.93
CA HIS A 13 -26.74 10.76 19.10
C HIS A 13 -26.06 10.38 20.42
N GLU A 14 -26.81 10.31 21.52
CA GLU A 14 -26.29 9.88 22.83
C GLU A 14 -25.76 8.44 22.80
N THR A 15 -26.47 7.51 22.14
CA THR A 15 -25.98 6.14 21.97
C THR A 15 -24.67 6.05 21.18
N LEU A 16 -24.52 6.84 20.11
CA LEU A 16 -23.29 6.85 19.30
C LEU A 16 -22.10 7.44 20.08
N GLN A 17 -22.35 8.46 20.90
CA GLN A 17 -21.31 9.04 21.76
C GLN A 17 -20.83 8.02 22.81
N LEU A 18 -21.75 7.28 23.42
CA LEU A 18 -21.40 6.21 24.37
C LEU A 18 -20.61 5.08 23.71
N GLU A 19 -20.99 4.68 22.50
CA GLU A 19 -20.28 3.65 21.75
C GLU A 19 -18.85 4.10 21.38
N LEU A 20 -18.67 5.35 20.96
CA LEU A 20 -17.35 5.91 20.66
C LEU A 20 -16.44 5.96 21.90
N ILE A 21 -16.99 6.34 23.06
CA ILE A 21 -16.27 6.34 24.33
C ILE A 21 -15.85 4.91 24.70
N ASN A 22 -16.75 3.93 24.52
CA ASN A 22 -16.46 2.54 24.82
C ASN A 22 -15.37 1.97 23.89
N GLN A 23 -15.44 2.24 22.58
CA GLN A 23 -14.41 1.84 21.63
C GLN A 23 -13.04 2.44 21.96
N LYS A 24 -12.99 3.74 22.33
CA LYS A 24 -11.74 4.39 22.77
C LYS A 24 -11.16 3.71 24.01
N LYS A 25 -12.00 3.30 24.95
CA LYS A 25 -11.57 2.58 26.17
C LYS A 25 -11.01 1.20 25.85
N ILE A 26 -11.68 0.44 24.98
CA ILE A 26 -11.22 -0.88 24.52
C ILE A 26 -9.87 -0.75 23.81
N ASN A 27 -9.74 0.21 22.88
CA ASN A 27 -8.49 0.43 22.15
C ASN A 27 -7.33 0.78 23.08
N LYS A 28 -7.59 1.59 24.12
CA LYS A 28 -6.58 1.91 25.14
C LYS A 28 -6.15 0.67 25.92
N GLN A 29 -7.10 -0.18 26.32
CA GLN A 29 -6.79 -1.42 27.04
C GLN A 29 -5.98 -2.39 26.17
N LEU A 30 -6.36 -2.57 24.91
CA LEU A 30 -5.61 -3.42 23.96
C LEU A 30 -4.20 -2.90 23.69
N PHE A 31 -4.04 -1.58 23.61
CA PHE A 31 -2.72 -0.96 23.45
C PHE A 31 -1.81 -1.23 24.66
N GLU A 32 -2.33 -1.05 25.88
CA GLU A 32 -1.60 -1.34 27.11
C GLU A 32 -1.27 -2.85 27.25
N GLU A 33 -2.20 -3.73 26.86
CA GLU A 33 -1.98 -5.18 26.85
C GLU A 33 -0.90 -5.58 25.84
N ASN A 34 -0.94 -5.04 24.62
CA ASN A 34 0.08 -5.29 23.60
C ASN A 34 1.47 -4.83 24.04
N ILE A 35 1.57 -3.68 24.70
CA ILE A 35 2.84 -3.22 25.29
C ILE A 35 3.32 -4.20 26.36
N SER A 36 2.43 -4.66 27.25
CA SER A 36 2.82 -5.60 28.30
C SER A 36 3.23 -6.97 27.73
N LEU A 37 2.58 -7.44 26.67
CA LEU A 37 2.90 -8.70 26.01
C LEU A 37 4.23 -8.62 25.26
N GLY A 38 4.50 -7.50 24.58
CA GLY A 38 5.80 -7.24 23.94
C GLY A 38 6.95 -7.34 24.92
N LYS A 39 6.84 -6.68 26.08
CA LYS A 39 7.84 -6.75 27.17
C LYS A 39 8.03 -8.18 27.71
N LYS A 40 6.96 -8.99 27.76
CA LYS A 40 7.05 -10.39 28.22
C LYS A 40 7.72 -11.31 27.19
N LEU A 41 7.60 -11.01 25.90
CA LEU A 41 8.25 -11.76 24.82
C LEU A 41 9.75 -11.45 24.75
N GLU A 42 10.14 -10.20 24.96
CA GLU A 42 11.55 -9.80 25.05
C GLU A 42 12.28 -10.53 26.19
N ASN A 43 11.65 -10.64 27.37
CA ASN A 43 12.23 -11.34 28.51
C ASN A 43 12.34 -12.87 28.32
N LYS A 44 11.55 -13.49 27.44
CA LYS A 44 11.60 -14.94 27.18
C LYS A 44 12.66 -15.37 26.15
N ASN A 45 13.13 -14.44 25.32
CA ASN A 45 14.10 -14.74 24.25
C ASN A 45 15.58 -14.64 24.68
N ILE A 46 15.86 -14.22 25.92
CA ILE A 46 17.23 -14.11 26.44
C ILE A 46 17.76 -15.45 27.01
N ASP A 47 16.90 -16.41 27.32
CA ASP A 47 17.31 -17.66 27.98
C ASP A 47 17.68 -18.82 27.04
N ASN A 48 17.58 -18.65 25.71
CA ASN A 48 17.68 -19.78 24.76
C ASN A 48 18.66 -19.57 23.60
N LYS A 49 19.88 -19.08 23.86
CA LYS A 49 21.00 -19.25 22.90
C LYS A 49 22.36 -19.25 23.60
N SER A 50 22.72 -20.41 24.13
CA SER A 50 24.13 -20.77 24.35
C SER A 50 24.41 -22.07 23.60
N ASN A 51 25.49 -22.03 22.82
CA ASN A 51 26.34 -23.13 22.34
C ASN A 51 26.29 -23.42 20.82
N ASN A 52 27.44 -23.08 20.21
CA ASN A 52 28.15 -23.71 19.11
C ASN A 52 27.64 -23.42 17.68
N SER A 53 28.47 -23.05 16.70
CA SER A 53 29.92 -22.75 16.61
C SER A 53 30.19 -22.33 15.15
N GLU A 54 31.06 -21.33 14.97
CA GLU A 54 32.03 -21.11 13.87
C GLU A 54 31.58 -21.41 12.42
N GLU A 55 31.59 -20.47 11.48
CA GLU A 55 32.81 -19.92 10.89
C GLU A 55 32.67 -18.45 10.39
N ILE A 56 33.80 -17.77 10.48
CA ILE A 56 34.08 -16.34 10.28
C ILE A 56 34.38 -16.05 8.80
N PHE A 57 33.89 -14.94 8.24
CA PHE A 57 34.74 -14.04 7.41
C PHE A 57 34.19 -12.61 7.36
N ASP A 58 35.10 -11.68 7.63
CA ASP A 58 34.94 -10.26 7.96
C ASP A 58 34.28 -9.36 6.90
N GLN A 59 33.44 -8.42 7.37
CA GLN A 59 33.40 -7.02 6.89
C GLN A 59 32.98 -6.07 8.03
N PRO A 60 33.42 -4.79 7.99
CA PRO A 60 33.79 -4.03 9.18
C PRO A 60 32.60 -3.41 9.92
N GLU A 61 32.79 -3.35 11.23
CA GLU A 61 32.01 -2.63 12.21
C GLU A 61 31.84 -1.15 11.83
N VAL A 62 30.60 -0.73 11.60
CA VAL A 62 30.20 0.67 11.71
C VAL A 62 29.10 0.75 12.76
N THR A 63 29.51 1.16 13.95
CA THR A 63 28.65 1.61 15.05
C THR A 63 27.92 2.89 14.64
N VAL A 64 26.60 2.82 14.46
CA VAL A 64 25.71 4.00 14.50
C VAL A 64 24.40 3.62 15.21
N THR A 65 24.39 3.96 16.49
CA THR A 65 23.28 4.57 17.25
C THR A 65 21.82 4.27 16.87
N GLU A 66 21.12 3.73 17.89
CA GLU A 66 19.72 3.99 18.27
C GLU A 66 18.90 4.89 17.35
N LYS A 67 18.13 4.27 16.45
CA LYS A 67 16.74 4.65 16.22
C LYS A 67 15.91 3.37 16.14
N ALA A 68 15.04 3.16 17.10
CA ALA A 68 13.97 2.18 17.00
C ALA A 68 13.08 2.58 15.81
N VAL A 69 13.37 2.01 14.65
CA VAL A 69 12.53 2.13 13.46
C VAL A 69 11.28 1.32 13.77
N ASN A 70 10.15 2.02 13.98
CA ASN A 70 8.85 1.42 13.76
C ASN A 70 8.86 0.89 12.32
N GLN A 71 9.08 -0.42 12.14
CA GLN A 71 8.99 -1.04 10.82
C GLN A 71 7.53 -1.01 10.39
N THR A 72 7.12 0.07 9.72
CA THR A 72 5.90 0.10 8.92
C THR A 72 6.00 -1.04 7.91
N MET A 73 5.18 -2.08 8.07
CA MET A 73 5.12 -3.17 7.11
C MET A 73 4.40 -2.67 5.86
N TYR A 74 5.15 -2.61 4.75
CA TYR A 74 4.59 -2.29 3.45
C TYR A 74 4.17 -3.57 2.73
N THR A 75 2.93 -3.62 2.30
CA THR A 75 2.39 -4.64 1.41
C THR A 75 2.58 -4.21 -0.04
N LYS A 76 2.75 -5.19 -0.93
CA LYS A 76 2.80 -4.98 -2.38
C LYS A 76 1.78 -5.87 -3.07
N LYS A 77 1.07 -5.32 -4.05
CA LYS A 77 0.18 -6.08 -4.93
C LYS A 77 0.48 -5.75 -6.39
N PHE A 78 0.60 -6.78 -7.21
CA PHE A 78 0.98 -6.66 -8.61
C PHE A 78 -0.21 -6.88 -9.53
N PHE A 79 -0.34 -6.04 -10.56
CA PHE A 79 -1.49 -6.02 -11.45
C PHE A 79 -1.06 -6.01 -12.93
N THR A 80 -1.89 -6.64 -13.77
CA THR A 80 -1.65 -6.67 -15.23
C THR A 80 -2.24 -5.43 -15.92
N MET A 81 -3.41 -4.95 -15.51
CA MET A 81 -4.03 -3.75 -16.07
C MET A 81 -5.06 -3.17 -15.08
N PRO A 82 -5.35 -1.86 -15.17
CA PRO A 82 -6.50 -1.27 -14.49
C PRO A 82 -7.83 -1.67 -15.17
N ASN A 83 -8.92 -1.38 -14.51
CA ASN A 83 -10.24 -1.27 -15.11
C ASN A 83 -10.34 0.02 -15.96
N TYR A 84 -11.39 0.13 -16.76
CA TYR A 84 -11.62 1.30 -17.62
C TYR A 84 -11.72 2.64 -16.87
N ASP A 85 -12.14 2.61 -15.60
CA ASP A 85 -12.24 3.77 -14.72
C ASP A 85 -10.92 4.11 -14.01
N GLY A 86 -9.83 3.40 -14.31
CA GLY A 86 -8.54 3.58 -13.66
C GLY A 86 -8.42 2.89 -12.30
N SER A 87 -9.38 2.04 -11.91
CA SER A 87 -9.34 1.29 -10.66
C SER A 87 -8.65 -0.08 -10.79
N PHE A 88 -8.14 -0.60 -9.68
CA PHE A 88 -7.62 -1.96 -9.55
C PHE A 88 -8.39 -2.70 -8.46
N ASN A 89 -9.11 -3.77 -8.82
CA ASN A 89 -9.76 -4.62 -7.81
C ASN A 89 -8.70 -5.40 -7.04
N ILE A 90 -8.74 -5.38 -5.70
CA ILE A 90 -7.75 -6.07 -4.86
C ILE A 90 -7.68 -7.57 -5.18
N SER A 91 -8.83 -8.18 -5.50
CA SER A 91 -8.93 -9.60 -5.88
C SER A 91 -8.10 -9.98 -7.11
N ASN A 92 -7.77 -9.02 -7.96
CA ASN A 92 -6.99 -9.24 -9.19
C ASN A 92 -5.47 -9.02 -8.97
N GLY A 93 -5.09 -8.64 -7.75
CA GLY A 93 -3.70 -8.37 -7.38
C GLY A 93 -3.01 -9.61 -6.85
N ASP A 94 -1.83 -9.90 -7.39
CA ASP A 94 -0.98 -11.00 -6.93
C ASP A 94 0.09 -10.50 -5.96
N ASP A 95 0.54 -11.35 -5.04
CA ASP A 95 1.62 -11.03 -4.10
C ASP A 95 3.01 -11.07 -4.73
N ASN A 96 3.14 -11.71 -5.90
CA ASN A 96 4.41 -11.90 -6.59
C ASN A 96 4.33 -11.39 -8.03
N ASN A 97 5.46 -10.87 -8.53
CA ASN A 97 5.60 -10.52 -9.93
C ASN A 97 6.07 -11.73 -10.75
N ASP A 98 5.21 -12.22 -11.64
CA ASP A 98 5.51 -13.31 -12.59
C ASP A 98 6.14 -12.80 -13.91
N GLY A 99 6.50 -11.52 -13.97
CA GLY A 99 7.00 -10.83 -15.15
C GLY A 99 5.91 -10.51 -16.18
N LYS A 100 4.62 -10.77 -15.89
CA LYS A 100 3.47 -10.39 -16.74
C LYS A 100 2.66 -9.25 -16.13
N LYS A 101 3.12 -8.68 -15.01
CA LYS A 101 2.50 -7.57 -14.31
C LYS A 101 3.10 -6.26 -14.81
N ASN A 102 2.23 -5.30 -15.08
CA ASN A 102 2.62 -3.98 -15.58
C ASN A 102 2.65 -2.93 -14.46
N TYR A 103 2.02 -3.24 -13.32
CA TYR A 103 1.88 -2.31 -12.21
C TYR A 103 2.15 -3.00 -10.88
N VAL A 104 2.62 -2.22 -9.91
CA VAL A 104 2.62 -2.56 -8.49
C VAL A 104 2.00 -1.43 -7.69
N ILE A 105 1.19 -1.79 -6.69
CA ILE A 105 0.71 -0.88 -5.66
C ILE A 105 1.43 -1.22 -4.36
N ILE A 106 2.07 -0.22 -3.76
CA ILE A 106 2.77 -0.33 -2.48
C ILE A 106 1.99 0.49 -1.45
N TYR A 107 1.63 -0.13 -0.32
CA TYR A 107 0.81 0.51 0.71
C TYR A 107 1.11 -0.09 2.08
N GLU A 108 0.79 0.64 3.15
CA GLU A 108 0.82 0.11 4.51
C GLU A 108 -0.50 -0.62 4.82
N GLU A 109 -0.48 -1.74 5.55
CA GLU A 109 -1.64 -2.63 5.73
C GLU A 109 -2.93 -1.95 6.25
N LEU A 110 -2.79 -0.86 7.00
CA LEU A 110 -3.91 -0.10 7.58
C LEU A 110 -4.16 1.24 6.88
N SER A 111 -3.42 1.52 5.80
CA SER A 111 -3.55 2.76 5.03
C SER A 111 -4.59 2.61 3.93
N ASN A 112 -5.42 3.63 3.78
CA ASN A 112 -6.30 3.78 2.61
C ASN A 112 -5.60 4.48 1.45
N GLN A 113 -4.28 4.65 1.50
CA GLN A 113 -3.47 5.27 0.47
C GLN A 113 -2.31 4.36 0.10
N GLY A 114 -1.96 4.39 -1.19
CA GLY A 114 -0.83 3.65 -1.74
C GLY A 114 -0.16 4.42 -2.87
N GLU A 115 1.02 3.94 -3.20
CA GLU A 115 1.82 4.39 -4.34
C GLU A 115 1.63 3.41 -5.49
N LEU A 116 1.28 3.92 -6.67
CA LEU A 116 1.12 3.14 -7.90
C LEU A 116 2.36 3.34 -8.78
N ILE A 117 2.95 2.24 -9.23
CA ILE A 117 4.20 2.26 -10.00
C ILE A 117 4.00 1.41 -11.26
N TYR A 118 4.31 1.97 -12.43
CA TYR A 118 4.45 1.19 -13.66
C TYR A 118 5.77 0.40 -13.62
N LEU A 119 5.78 -0.81 -14.15
CA LEU A 119 6.93 -1.70 -14.17
C LEU A 119 7.47 -1.84 -15.60
N PRO A 120 8.45 -1.01 -16.01
CA PRO A 120 9.16 -1.19 -17.27
C PRO A 120 9.72 -2.59 -17.43
N SER A 121 9.58 -3.15 -18.63
CA SER A 121 10.08 -4.49 -18.95
C SER A 121 10.25 -4.68 -20.44
N ASP A 122 10.86 -5.80 -20.83
CA ASP A 122 10.96 -6.23 -22.23
C ASP A 122 9.59 -6.45 -22.91
N ARG A 123 8.49 -6.37 -22.16
CA ARG A 123 7.11 -6.52 -22.65
C ARG A 123 6.38 -5.20 -22.81
N ASP A 124 7.06 -4.06 -22.66
CA ASP A 124 6.46 -2.73 -22.79
C ASP A 124 5.73 -2.54 -24.13
N GLN A 125 6.23 -3.14 -25.22
CA GLN A 125 5.54 -3.13 -26.51
C GLN A 125 4.08 -3.60 -26.42
N ARG A 126 3.77 -4.56 -25.55
CA ARG A 126 2.39 -5.03 -25.36
C ARG A 126 1.53 -3.98 -24.66
N SER A 127 2.09 -3.25 -23.71
CA SER A 127 1.44 -2.14 -23.02
C SER A 127 1.19 -0.98 -23.98
N ILE A 128 2.18 -0.65 -24.82
CA ILE A 128 2.08 0.35 -25.89
C ILE A 128 0.98 -0.03 -26.89
N ASN A 129 0.99 -1.27 -27.40
CA ASN A 129 -0.03 -1.74 -28.35
C ASN A 129 -1.45 -1.77 -27.77
N ARG A 130 -1.58 -1.81 -26.44
CA ARG A 130 -2.86 -1.76 -25.71
C ARG A 130 -2.99 -0.47 -24.91
N PHE A 131 -2.47 0.62 -25.46
CA PHE A 131 -2.38 1.96 -24.87
C PHE A 131 -3.65 2.38 -24.11
N GLU A 132 -4.80 2.32 -24.77
CA GLU A 132 -6.10 2.77 -24.25
C GLU A 132 -6.56 1.99 -23.02
N ALA A 133 -6.21 0.70 -22.94
CA ALA A 133 -6.66 -0.17 -21.85
C ALA A 133 -5.65 -0.26 -20.70
N ILE A 134 -4.36 -0.21 -21.02
CA ILE A 134 -3.29 -0.46 -20.03
C ILE A 134 -2.75 0.84 -19.46
N LEU A 135 -2.53 1.87 -20.28
CA LEU A 135 -1.77 3.05 -19.89
C LEU A 135 -2.68 4.26 -19.63
N LYS A 136 -3.51 4.64 -20.61
CA LYS A 136 -4.34 5.86 -20.57
C LYS A 136 -5.19 6.06 -19.31
N PRO A 137 -5.78 5.01 -18.68
CA PRO A 137 -6.60 5.21 -17.49
C PRO A 137 -5.81 5.74 -16.29
N VAL A 138 -4.54 5.36 -16.15
CA VAL A 138 -3.75 5.55 -14.92
C VAL A 138 -2.42 6.27 -15.11
N CYS A 139 -1.99 6.51 -16.35
CA CYS A 139 -0.73 7.16 -16.67
C CYS A 139 -0.92 8.50 -17.38
N ASP A 140 -0.05 9.45 -17.03
CA ASP A 140 0.23 10.65 -17.81
C ASP A 140 1.47 10.42 -18.66
N ILE A 141 1.33 10.62 -19.98
CA ILE A 141 2.29 10.12 -20.95
C ILE A 141 2.96 11.28 -21.65
N ILE A 142 4.27 11.39 -21.44
CA ILE A 142 5.10 12.36 -22.13
C ILE A 142 5.41 11.83 -23.53
N ASN A 143 5.31 12.72 -24.53
CA ASN A 143 5.56 12.41 -25.95
C ASN A 143 4.62 11.36 -26.54
N ILE A 144 3.31 11.48 -26.28
CA ILE A 144 2.28 10.61 -26.88
C ILE A 144 2.29 10.59 -28.42
N ALA A 145 2.90 11.58 -29.09
CA ALA A 145 3.08 11.56 -30.54
C ALA A 145 3.98 10.41 -31.04
N ASN A 146 4.82 9.84 -30.16
CA ASN A 146 5.76 8.78 -30.51
C ASN A 146 5.20 7.36 -30.30
N THR A 147 3.91 7.21 -29.96
CA THR A 147 3.35 5.88 -29.60
C THR A 147 3.52 4.84 -30.70
N ASP A 148 3.46 5.23 -31.98
CA ASP A 148 3.59 4.30 -33.11
C ASP A 148 5.01 3.74 -33.32
N SER A 149 6.03 4.47 -32.85
CA SER A 149 7.44 4.08 -32.99
C SER A 149 8.09 3.63 -31.68
N ALA A 150 7.42 3.84 -30.55
CA ALA A 150 7.95 3.53 -29.24
C ALA A 150 8.08 2.01 -29.03
N THR A 151 9.18 1.62 -28.39
CA THR A 151 9.52 0.22 -28.10
C THR A 151 9.63 -0.06 -26.61
N SER A 152 9.85 0.97 -25.81
CA SER A 152 10.02 0.86 -24.37
C SER A 152 9.31 1.99 -23.63
N ILE A 153 9.04 1.76 -22.35
CA ILE A 153 8.42 2.74 -21.48
C ILE A 153 9.38 3.03 -20.33
N GLU A 154 9.66 4.30 -20.11
CA GLU A 154 10.42 4.77 -18.96
C GLU A 154 9.46 5.30 -17.89
N LEU A 155 9.60 4.82 -16.66
CA LEU A 155 8.92 5.39 -15.50
C LEU A 155 9.64 6.67 -15.06
N LEU A 156 8.91 7.78 -14.97
CA LEU A 156 9.45 9.06 -14.50
C LEU A 156 9.00 9.38 -13.08
N GLU A 157 7.71 9.20 -12.78
CA GLU A 157 7.15 9.44 -11.46
C GLU A 157 6.08 8.39 -11.13
N SER A 158 6.03 7.97 -9.87
CA SER A 158 4.95 7.14 -9.35
C SER A 158 3.66 7.95 -9.20
N GLY A 159 2.54 7.24 -9.31
CA GLY A 159 1.22 7.79 -9.05
C GLY A 159 0.75 7.49 -7.64
N LYS A 160 -0.42 8.02 -7.28
CA LYS A 160 -1.10 7.75 -6.01
C LYS A 160 -2.41 7.03 -6.23
N VAL A 161 -2.78 6.18 -5.27
CA VAL A 161 -4.07 5.51 -5.24
C VAL A 161 -4.72 5.64 -3.88
N SER A 162 -6.05 5.63 -3.85
CA SER A 162 -6.85 5.55 -2.64
C SER A 162 -7.70 4.28 -2.62
N LEU A 163 -7.79 3.64 -1.47
CA LEU A 163 -8.62 2.46 -1.26
C LEU A 163 -10.08 2.89 -1.11
N VAL A 164 -10.94 2.44 -2.04
CA VAL A 164 -12.38 2.66 -2.03
C VAL A 164 -13.06 1.32 -2.30
N ILE A 165 -13.65 0.73 -1.26
CA ILE A 165 -14.49 -0.49 -1.34
C ILE A 165 -13.84 -1.59 -2.20
N ASP A 166 -12.85 -2.28 -1.63
CA ASP A 166 -12.10 -3.38 -2.27
C ASP A 166 -11.37 -3.04 -3.59
N LYS A 167 -11.24 -1.75 -3.91
CA LYS A 167 -10.55 -1.27 -5.11
C LYS A 167 -9.57 -0.16 -4.78
N TRP A 168 -8.41 -0.19 -5.41
CA TRP A 168 -7.51 0.95 -5.48
C TRP A 168 -7.92 1.84 -6.64
N VAL A 169 -8.27 3.09 -6.36
CA VAL A 169 -8.68 4.08 -7.36
C VAL A 169 -7.53 5.06 -7.56
N VAL A 170 -7.12 5.29 -8.81
CA VAL A 170 -6.04 6.24 -9.11
C VAL A 170 -6.46 7.67 -8.77
N ASP A 171 -5.54 8.42 -8.19
CA ASP A 171 -5.67 9.87 -8.05
C ASP A 171 -5.43 10.52 -9.42
N LEU A 172 -6.45 11.18 -9.96
CA LEU A 172 -6.39 11.80 -11.28
C LEU A 172 -5.41 12.98 -11.35
N ASP A 173 -5.11 13.62 -10.22
CA ASP A 173 -4.14 14.72 -10.13
C ASP A 173 -2.69 14.20 -9.94
N ASN A 174 -2.55 12.92 -9.59
CA ASN A 174 -1.26 12.27 -9.31
C ASN A 174 -1.20 10.90 -10.01
N LYS A 175 -1.39 10.88 -11.33
CA LYS A 175 -1.20 9.69 -12.16
C LYS A 175 0.29 9.33 -12.29
N VAL A 176 0.54 8.08 -12.67
CA VAL A 176 1.91 7.62 -12.97
C VAL A 176 2.43 8.39 -14.17
N LYS A 177 3.60 9.04 -14.07
CA LYS A 177 4.21 9.69 -15.24
C LYS A 177 5.17 8.75 -15.92
N ILE A 178 4.96 8.58 -17.22
CA ILE A 178 5.81 7.74 -18.07
C ILE A 178 6.21 8.47 -19.35
N LYS A 179 7.29 8.01 -19.96
CA LYS A 179 7.77 8.47 -21.26
C LYS A 179 7.89 7.29 -22.21
N LEU A 180 7.42 7.51 -23.44
CA LEU A 180 7.58 6.55 -24.53
C LEU A 180 8.92 6.81 -25.23
N ASN A 181 9.72 5.75 -25.40
CA ASN A 181 11.03 5.79 -26.06
C ASN A 181 11.05 4.93 -27.31
#